data_AF-J0D9L7-F1
#
_entry.id   AF-J0D9L7-F1
#
_cell.length_a   1.000
_cell.length_b   1.000
_cell.length_c   1.000
_cell.angle_alpha   90.00
_cell.angle_beta   90.00
_cell.angle_gamma   90.00
#
_symmetry.space_group_name_H-M   'P 1'
#
loop_
_entity.id
_entity.type
_entity.pdbx_description
1 polymer ?
#
loop_
_entity_poly.entity_id
_entity_poly.type
_entity_poly.pdbx_seq_one_letter_code
_entity_poly.pdbx_strand_id
1 'polypeptide(L)'
;MRERATFVHTATETIYVNYETSRDWMAVARKYYGDSSVDGSSADARATLLRRVLLGEVVVIKVSVCVSATERECALRDMRSLQHEASGAERFGIKQGASWVIQPVAPGVDKATALRALCSARGINMSKVLAFGDGENDASMLAAVGHGVAMRNGMAEAHRAAKYAAPTNNDGGVGLFLNEVYGFGAQGSRRAYRVAVSDCIEDTDLKPTAVSS
;
A
#
# COMPACT_ATOMS: atom_id res chain seq x y z
N MET A 1 -2.71 -19.75 20.79
CA MET A 1 -1.86 -19.95 19.60
C MET A 1 -1.70 -18.58 18.97
N ARG A 2 -0.49 -18.11 18.66
CA ARG A 2 -0.39 -16.84 17.91
C ARG A 2 -1.03 -17.09 16.53
N GLU A 3 -1.57 -16.04 15.93
CA GLU A 3 -2.22 -16.02 14.61
C GLU A 3 -1.53 -14.99 13.72
N ARG A 4 -0.34 -15.36 13.21
CA ARG A 4 0.53 -14.47 12.44
C ARG A 4 1.17 -15.19 11.26
N ALA A 5 1.34 -14.45 10.18
CA ALA A 5 1.89 -14.92 8.92
C ALA A 5 2.86 -13.89 8.35
N THR A 6 4.06 -14.31 7.96
CA THR A 6 5.08 -13.40 7.40
C THR A 6 5.37 -13.73 5.94
N PHE A 7 5.26 -12.71 5.09
CA PHE A 7 5.56 -12.74 3.68
C PHE A 7 6.77 -11.88 3.38
N VAL A 8 7.70 -12.40 2.59
CA VAL A 8 8.86 -11.70 2.05
C VAL A 8 8.70 -11.64 0.54
N HIS A 9 8.70 -10.43 -0.02
CA HIS A 9 8.53 -10.22 -1.45
C HIS A 9 9.88 -9.82 -2.07
N THR A 10 10.25 -10.51 -3.14
CA THR A 10 11.40 -10.21 -3.99
C THR A 10 10.88 -9.71 -5.34
N ALA A 11 11.79 -9.48 -6.30
CA ALA A 11 11.39 -9.11 -7.66
C ALA A 11 10.61 -10.23 -8.38
N THR A 12 10.80 -11.48 -7.98
CA THR A 12 10.30 -12.66 -8.70
C THR A 12 9.42 -13.57 -7.87
N GLU A 13 9.52 -13.50 -6.55
CA GLU A 13 8.90 -14.47 -5.65
C GLU A 13 8.21 -13.78 -4.46
N THR A 14 7.14 -14.40 -3.98
CA THR A 14 6.59 -14.13 -2.65
C THR A 14 6.84 -15.34 -1.77
N ILE A 15 7.74 -15.21 -0.80
CA ILE A 15 8.21 -16.29 0.04
C ILE A 15 7.50 -16.23 1.39
N TYR A 16 6.99 -17.38 1.83
CA TYR A 16 6.21 -17.52 3.05
C TYR A 16 7.07 -18.09 4.19
N VAL A 17 7.31 -17.32 5.24
CA VAL A 17 8.41 -17.59 6.19
C VAL A 17 7.95 -18.19 7.53
N ASN A 18 6.77 -17.81 8.04
CA ASN A 18 6.26 -18.32 9.32
C ASN A 18 4.73 -18.52 9.31
N TYR A 19 4.26 -19.57 9.99
CA TYR A 19 2.86 -19.87 10.25
C TYR A 19 2.68 -20.26 11.72
N GLU A 20 2.02 -19.39 12.46
CA GLU A 20 1.34 -19.79 13.69
C GLU A 20 -0.10 -19.37 13.44
N THR A 21 -0.93 -20.20 12.80
CA THR A 21 -2.29 -19.76 12.41
C THR A 21 -3.18 -20.95 12.01
N SER A 22 -4.48 -20.85 12.30
CA SER A 22 -5.53 -21.77 11.86
C SER A 22 -5.98 -21.56 10.40
N ARG A 23 -5.63 -20.40 9.81
CA ARG A 23 -5.97 -19.98 8.45
C ARG A 23 -4.90 -20.44 7.45
N ASP A 24 -5.36 -20.97 6.31
CA ASP A 24 -4.49 -21.30 5.16
C ASP A 24 -4.08 -20.04 4.39
N TRP A 25 -3.04 -19.38 4.87
CA TRP A 25 -2.45 -18.21 4.24
C TRP A 25 -1.75 -18.53 2.91
N MET A 26 -1.36 -19.78 2.66
CA MET A 26 -0.79 -20.18 1.38
C MET A 26 -1.84 -20.20 0.28
N ALA A 27 -3.06 -20.64 0.58
CA ALA A 27 -4.18 -20.49 -0.35
C ALA A 27 -4.51 -19.02 -0.63
N VAL A 28 -4.46 -18.17 0.40
CA VAL A 28 -4.60 -16.71 0.23
C VAL A 28 -3.49 -16.15 -0.65
N ALA A 29 -2.23 -16.52 -0.40
CA ALA A 29 -1.07 -16.07 -1.16
C ALA A 29 -1.18 -16.47 -2.63
N ARG A 30 -1.48 -17.75 -2.92
CA ARG A 30 -1.68 -18.25 -4.28
C ARG A 30 -2.79 -17.50 -5.02
N LYS A 31 -3.87 -17.10 -4.33
CA LYS A 31 -4.93 -16.27 -4.92
C LYS A 31 -4.43 -14.89 -5.34
N TYR A 32 -3.52 -14.27 -4.61
CA TYR A 32 -3.05 -12.90 -4.87
C TYR A 32 -1.77 -12.82 -5.71
N TYR A 33 -0.87 -13.80 -5.57
CA TYR A 33 0.49 -13.79 -6.14
C TYR A 33 0.74 -14.96 -7.10
N GLY A 34 -0.20 -15.90 -7.24
CA GLY A 34 -0.11 -17.01 -8.18
C GLY A 34 1.09 -17.94 -7.91
N ASP A 35 1.64 -18.49 -8.99
CA ASP A 35 2.72 -19.50 -8.99
C ASP A 35 4.07 -18.97 -8.47
N SER A 36 4.20 -17.65 -8.27
CA SER A 36 5.38 -17.03 -7.65
C SER A 36 5.45 -17.24 -6.13
N SER A 37 4.47 -17.94 -5.55
CA SER A 37 4.39 -18.20 -4.11
C SER A 37 5.26 -19.39 -3.71
N VAL A 38 6.28 -19.14 -2.88
CA VAL A 38 7.23 -20.16 -2.40
C VAL A 38 7.00 -20.42 -0.92
N ASP A 39 6.88 -21.70 -0.55
CA ASP A 39 6.86 -22.09 0.86
C ASP A 39 8.28 -22.09 1.45
N GLY A 40 8.56 -21.11 2.30
CA GLY A 40 9.83 -20.94 3.02
C GLY A 40 9.71 -21.25 4.50
N SER A 41 8.68 -22.01 4.92
CA SER A 41 8.31 -22.09 6.33
C SER A 41 9.02 -23.19 7.13
N SER A 42 9.82 -24.04 6.48
CA SER A 42 10.71 -24.96 7.22
C SER A 42 11.89 -24.20 7.82
N ALA A 43 12.49 -24.74 8.88
CA ALA A 43 13.67 -24.13 9.50
C ALA A 43 14.83 -23.98 8.50
N ASP A 44 15.05 -25.01 7.67
CA ASP A 44 16.10 -25.02 6.65
C ASP A 44 15.83 -24.02 5.52
N ALA A 45 14.57 -23.89 5.09
CA ALA A 45 14.21 -22.92 4.06
C ALA A 45 14.39 -21.47 4.57
N ARG A 46 14.01 -21.19 5.83
CA ARG A 46 14.27 -19.89 6.46
C ARG A 46 15.76 -19.59 6.57
N ALA A 47 16.57 -20.54 7.05
CA ALA A 47 18.00 -20.37 7.19
C ALA A 47 18.67 -20.11 5.83
N THR A 48 18.24 -20.85 4.81
CA THR A 48 18.70 -20.67 3.43
C THR A 48 18.34 -19.29 2.89
N LEU A 49 17.08 -18.86 3.02
CA LEU A 49 16.64 -17.53 2.61
C LEU A 49 17.46 -16.44 3.31
N LEU A 50 17.61 -16.51 4.62
CA LEU A 50 18.36 -15.52 5.39
C LEU A 50 19.82 -15.44 4.92
N ARG A 51 20.47 -16.58 4.70
CA ARG A 51 21.84 -16.62 4.16
C ARG A 51 21.92 -15.93 2.80
N ARG A 52 21.01 -16.23 1.87
CA ARG A 52 20.99 -15.62 0.53
C ARG A 52 20.75 -14.11 0.58
N VAL A 53 19.88 -13.65 1.48
CA VAL A 53 19.64 -12.22 1.72
C VAL A 53 20.91 -11.54 2.27
N LEU A 54 21.58 -12.14 3.26
CA LEU A 54 22.81 -11.60 3.85
C LEU A 54 23.98 -11.56 2.87
N LEU A 55 24.02 -12.49 1.91
CA LEU A 55 25.00 -12.52 0.82
C LEU A 55 24.63 -11.58 -0.34
N GLY A 56 23.46 -10.93 -0.31
CA GLY A 56 22.98 -10.05 -1.38
C GLY A 56 22.47 -10.77 -2.63
N GLU A 57 22.34 -12.11 -2.58
CA GLU A 57 21.82 -12.93 -3.68
C GLU A 57 20.31 -12.77 -3.86
N VAL A 58 19.61 -12.39 -2.78
CA VAL A 58 18.17 -12.10 -2.78
C VAL A 58 17.95 -10.70 -2.24
N VAL A 59 17.39 -9.83 -3.08
CA VAL A 59 16.96 -8.49 -2.67
C VAL A 59 15.52 -8.56 -2.18
N VAL A 60 15.31 -8.24 -0.91
CA VAL A 60 13.98 -8.11 -0.32
C VAL A 60 13.43 -6.72 -0.65
N ILE A 61 12.28 -6.69 -1.32
CA ILE A 61 11.58 -5.46 -1.70
C ILE A 61 10.59 -5.05 -0.62
N LYS A 62 9.89 -6.03 -0.03
CA LYS A 62 8.82 -5.78 0.94
C LYS A 62 8.68 -6.94 1.89
N VAL A 63 8.36 -6.64 3.15
CA VAL A 63 7.94 -7.64 4.14
C VAL A 63 6.54 -7.29 4.61
N SER A 64 5.64 -8.27 4.63
CA SER A 64 4.28 -8.11 5.16
C SER A 64 4.07 -9.10 6.30
N VAL A 65 3.69 -8.59 7.48
CA VAL A 65 3.31 -9.39 8.64
C VAL A 65 1.80 -9.27 8.79
N CYS A 66 1.10 -10.33 8.40
CA CYS A 66 -0.35 -10.45 8.52
C CYS A 66 -0.70 -10.99 9.91
N VAL A 67 -1.63 -10.34 10.59
CA VAL A 67 -1.98 -10.63 11.98
C VAL A 67 -3.49 -10.67 12.16
N SER A 68 -3.99 -11.51 13.06
CA SER A 68 -5.37 -11.43 13.49
C SER A 68 -5.63 -10.16 14.33
N ALA A 69 -6.91 -9.79 14.49
CA ALA A 69 -7.28 -8.64 15.29
C ALA A 69 -6.82 -8.75 16.76
N THR A 70 -6.82 -9.97 17.31
CA THR A 70 -6.40 -10.24 18.70
C THR A 70 -4.88 -10.19 18.87
N GLU A 71 -4.12 -10.52 17.83
CA GLU A 71 -2.66 -10.55 17.87
C GLU A 71 -1.99 -9.21 17.49
N ARG A 72 -2.76 -8.31 16.88
CA ARG A 72 -2.24 -7.05 16.32
C ARG A 72 -1.43 -6.23 17.31
N GLU A 73 -1.98 -5.97 18.50
CA GLU A 73 -1.30 -5.15 19.52
C GLU A 73 -0.02 -5.81 20.05
N CYS A 74 -0.03 -7.13 20.17
CA CYS A 74 1.14 -7.88 20.58
C CYS A 74 2.22 -7.83 19.48
N ALA A 75 1.84 -8.02 18.22
CA ALA A 75 2.76 -7.92 17.07
C ALA A 75 3.36 -6.52 16.91
N LEU A 76 2.57 -5.46 17.07
CA LEU A 76 3.07 -4.08 17.04
C LEU A 76 4.05 -3.82 18.18
N ARG A 77 3.79 -4.34 19.38
CA ARG A 77 4.69 -4.22 20.52
C ARG A 77 6.02 -4.94 20.28
N ASP A 78 5.97 -6.16 19.77
CA ASP A 78 7.16 -6.93 19.40
C ASP A 78 7.97 -6.21 18.30
N MET A 79 7.28 -5.63 17.31
CA MET A 79 7.93 -4.89 16.24
C MET A 79 8.60 -3.60 16.76
N ARG A 80 7.92 -2.87 17.66
CA ARG A 80 8.47 -1.64 18.29
C ARG A 80 9.67 -1.93 19.18
N SER A 81 9.71 -3.07 19.87
CA SER A 81 10.88 -3.43 20.69
C SER A 81 12.12 -3.73 19.84
N LEU A 82 11.93 -4.12 18.57
CA LEU A 82 12.99 -4.35 17.60
C LEU A 82 13.35 -3.11 16.76
N GLN A 83 12.53 -2.05 16.83
CA GLN A 83 12.62 -0.89 15.96
C GLN A 83 13.90 -0.07 16.18
N HIS A 84 14.41 -0.03 17.40
CA HIS A 84 15.56 0.80 17.76
C HIS A 84 16.80 -0.05 18.06
N GLU A 85 17.95 0.46 17.66
CA GLU A 85 19.24 -0.01 18.16
C GLU A 85 19.46 0.37 19.62
N ALA A 86 20.43 -0.27 20.26
CA ALA A 86 20.92 0.16 21.58
C ALA A 86 21.47 1.60 21.55
N SER A 87 21.89 2.10 20.39
CA SER A 87 22.32 3.47 20.14
C SER A 87 21.17 4.49 20.08
N GLY A 88 19.91 4.02 20.01
CA GLY A 88 18.73 4.85 19.79
C GLY A 88 18.38 5.09 18.31
N ALA A 89 19.26 4.72 17.38
CA ALA A 89 18.98 4.82 15.95
C ALA A 89 17.82 3.91 15.53
N GLU A 90 16.97 4.39 14.62
CA GLU A 90 15.87 3.62 14.05
C GLU A 90 16.40 2.62 13.01
N ARG A 91 16.17 1.32 13.24
CA ARG A 91 16.55 0.23 12.33
C ARG A 91 15.63 0.14 11.12
N PHE A 92 14.34 0.42 11.32
CA PHE A 92 13.30 0.36 10.30
C PHE A 92 12.07 1.16 10.77
N GLY A 93 11.29 1.67 9.81
CA GLY A 93 9.97 2.24 10.09
C GLY A 93 8.89 1.17 10.13
N ILE A 94 7.78 1.45 10.82
CA ILE A 94 6.60 0.56 10.86
C ILE A 94 5.45 1.26 10.13
N LYS A 95 4.85 0.59 9.15
CA LYS A 95 3.69 1.08 8.39
C LYS A 95 2.59 0.03 8.35
N GLN A 96 1.35 0.47 8.16
CA GLN A 96 0.22 -0.43 7.95
C GLN A 96 -0.40 -0.23 6.57
N GLY A 97 -0.60 -1.34 5.85
CA GLY A 97 -1.35 -1.33 4.58
C GLY A 97 -2.84 -1.62 4.76
N ALA A 98 -3.19 -2.28 5.87
CA ALA A 98 -4.56 -2.57 6.30
C ALA A 98 -4.53 -2.82 7.81
N SER A 99 -5.70 -2.87 8.45
CA SER A 99 -5.82 -3.15 9.89
C SER A 99 -5.18 -4.46 10.35
N TRP A 100 -4.97 -5.40 9.42
CA TRP A 100 -4.41 -6.73 9.65
C TRP A 100 -3.02 -6.93 9.00
N VAL A 101 -2.39 -5.89 8.45
CA VAL A 101 -1.07 -5.98 7.79
C VAL A 101 -0.11 -4.93 8.32
N ILE A 102 0.96 -5.39 8.96
CA ILE A 102 2.08 -4.58 9.46
C ILE A 102 3.28 -4.76 8.53
N GLN A 103 3.99 -3.68 8.21
CA GLN A 103 5.12 -3.67 7.28
C GLN A 103 6.31 -2.96 7.92
N PRO A 104 7.40 -3.67 8.23
CA PRO A 104 8.68 -3.02 8.46
C PRO A 104 9.22 -2.49 7.12
N VAL A 105 9.67 -1.25 7.12
CA VAL A 105 10.22 -0.57 5.94
C VAL A 105 11.58 0.02 6.28
N ALA A 106 12.49 0.11 5.31
CA ALA A 106 13.79 0.73 5.55
C ALA A 106 13.62 2.17 6.07
N PRO A 107 14.49 2.65 6.98
CA PRO A 107 14.42 4.01 7.49
C PRO A 107 14.43 5.04 6.35
N GLY A 108 13.54 6.03 6.43
CA GLY A 108 13.42 7.07 5.40
C GLY A 108 12.84 6.61 4.06
N VAL A 109 12.40 5.35 3.92
CA VAL A 109 11.78 4.83 2.68
C VAL A 109 10.27 4.76 2.83
N ASP A 110 9.55 5.41 1.91
CA ASP A 110 8.10 5.36 1.78
C ASP A 110 7.62 5.54 0.34
N LYS A 111 6.30 5.42 0.13
CA LYS A 111 5.67 5.58 -1.20
C LYS A 111 5.86 6.99 -1.76
N ALA A 112 5.87 8.02 -0.91
CA ALA A 112 6.11 9.40 -1.33
C ALA A 112 7.50 9.59 -1.92
N THR A 113 8.51 8.99 -1.30
CA THR A 113 9.91 9.04 -1.73
C THR A 113 10.08 8.35 -3.08
N ALA A 114 9.50 7.16 -3.23
CA ALA A 114 9.50 6.43 -4.51
C ALA A 114 8.80 7.22 -5.62
N LEU A 115 7.63 7.81 -5.33
CA LEU A 115 6.87 8.59 -6.30
C LEU A 115 7.61 9.87 -6.71
N ARG A 116 8.26 10.55 -5.77
CA ARG A 116 9.07 11.75 -6.05
C ARG A 116 10.24 11.42 -6.98
N ALA A 117 10.93 10.30 -6.74
CA ALA A 117 12.02 9.84 -7.61
C ALA A 117 11.50 9.56 -9.04
N LEU A 118 10.37 8.87 -9.17
CA LEU A 118 9.74 8.59 -10.46
C LEU A 118 9.34 9.88 -11.20
N CYS A 119 8.68 10.81 -10.49
CA CYS A 119 8.23 12.08 -11.07
C CYS A 119 9.42 12.93 -11.53
N SER A 120 10.48 13.02 -10.72
CA SER A 120 11.72 13.71 -11.07
C SER A 120 12.36 13.13 -12.34
N ALA A 121 12.44 11.80 -12.44
CA ALA A 121 13.00 11.12 -13.61
C ALA A 121 12.18 11.34 -14.89
N ARG A 122 10.91 11.75 -14.77
CA ARG A 122 9.99 12.00 -15.89
C ARG A 122 9.71 13.49 -16.13
N GLY A 123 10.32 14.40 -15.37
CA GLY A 123 10.03 15.83 -15.45
C GLY A 123 8.59 16.19 -15.05
N ILE A 124 7.93 15.36 -14.24
CA ILE A 124 6.55 15.56 -13.79
C ILE A 124 6.59 16.27 -12.42
N ASN A 125 5.84 17.36 -12.28
CA ASN A 125 5.69 18.02 -10.99
C ASN A 125 4.67 17.26 -10.13
N MET A 126 5.00 16.99 -8.86
CA MET A 126 4.10 16.32 -7.90
C MET A 126 2.74 16.99 -7.76
N SER A 127 2.65 18.31 -7.95
CA SER A 127 1.37 19.06 -7.97
C SER A 127 0.41 18.63 -9.08
N LYS A 128 0.92 17.99 -10.15
CA LYS A 128 0.12 17.47 -11.26
C LYS A 128 -0.22 15.98 -11.11
N VAL A 129 0.16 15.37 -9.98
CA VAL A 129 -0.03 13.94 -9.76
C VAL A 129 -1.35 13.70 -9.03
N LEU A 130 -2.12 12.77 -9.57
CA LEU A 130 -3.29 12.17 -8.94
C LEU A 130 -2.89 10.81 -8.37
N ALA A 131 -3.06 10.62 -7.06
CA ALA A 131 -2.74 9.36 -6.39
C ALA A 131 -3.92 8.88 -5.53
N PHE A 132 -4.17 7.58 -5.54
CA PHE A 132 -5.21 6.93 -4.75
C PHE A 132 -4.58 6.06 -3.68
N GLY A 133 -5.20 5.98 -2.51
CA GLY A 133 -4.73 5.14 -1.41
C GLY A 133 -5.80 4.86 -0.36
N ASP A 134 -5.54 3.86 0.46
CA ASP A 134 -6.47 3.39 1.49
C ASP A 134 -5.76 3.03 2.80
N GLY A 135 -4.44 2.84 2.80
CA GLY A 135 -3.66 2.48 3.98
C GLY A 135 -2.91 3.64 4.64
N GLU A 136 -2.42 3.44 5.86
CA GLU A 136 -1.44 4.33 6.50
C GLU A 136 -0.17 4.46 5.64
N ASN A 137 0.24 3.39 4.97
CA ASN A 137 1.40 3.39 4.06
C ASN A 137 1.21 4.26 2.80
N ASP A 138 -0.01 4.70 2.50
CA ASP A 138 -0.32 5.65 1.42
C ASP A 138 -0.31 7.10 1.89
N ALA A 139 -0.48 7.35 3.19
CA ALA A 139 -0.74 8.69 3.71
C ALA A 139 0.34 9.71 3.30
N SER A 140 1.62 9.37 3.38
CA SER A 140 2.68 10.31 2.96
C SER A 140 2.66 10.59 1.46
N MET A 141 2.31 9.60 0.63
CA MET A 141 2.16 9.79 -0.81
C MET A 141 0.97 10.70 -1.13
N LEU A 142 -0.17 10.47 -0.49
CA LEU A 142 -1.39 11.26 -0.68
C LEU A 142 -1.19 12.72 -0.28
N ALA A 143 -0.47 12.97 0.82
CA ALA A 143 -0.13 14.32 1.27
C ALA A 143 0.90 15.02 0.37
N ALA A 144 1.74 14.27 -0.34
CA ALA A 144 2.83 14.83 -1.15
C ALA A 144 2.44 15.23 -2.57
N VAL A 145 1.32 14.71 -3.09
CA VAL A 145 0.84 14.98 -4.45
C VAL A 145 -0.18 16.12 -4.46
N GLY A 146 -0.38 16.78 -5.61
CA GLY A 146 -1.39 17.83 -5.73
C GLY A 146 -2.82 17.32 -5.60
N HIS A 147 -3.06 16.06 -5.96
CA HIS A 147 -4.39 15.45 -5.92
C HIS A 147 -4.34 14.07 -5.23
N GLY A 148 -4.24 14.07 -3.90
CA GLY A 148 -4.37 12.86 -3.10
C GLY A 148 -5.84 12.48 -2.89
N VAL A 149 -6.18 11.21 -3.14
CA VAL A 149 -7.55 10.67 -3.00
C VAL A 149 -7.56 9.47 -2.06
N ALA A 150 -8.35 9.55 -0.99
CA ALA A 150 -8.56 8.42 -0.09
C ALA A 150 -9.78 7.59 -0.53
N MET A 151 -9.65 6.26 -0.53
CA MET A 151 -10.80 5.38 -0.73
C MET A 151 -11.75 5.46 0.46
N ARG A 152 -13.07 5.45 0.24
CA ARG A 152 -14.08 5.56 1.32
C ARG A 152 -13.90 4.51 2.43
N ASN A 153 -13.48 3.30 2.07
CA ASN A 153 -13.20 2.21 3.01
C ASN A 153 -11.77 2.19 3.55
N GLY A 154 -10.99 3.24 3.30
CA GLY A 154 -9.61 3.39 3.77
C GLY A 154 -9.50 3.79 5.24
N MET A 155 -8.27 3.71 5.75
CA MET A 155 -7.88 4.05 7.10
C MET A 155 -7.96 5.57 7.36
N ALA A 156 -8.13 5.95 8.62
CA ALA A 156 -8.23 7.35 9.02
C ALA A 156 -6.99 8.17 8.64
N GLU A 157 -5.81 7.54 8.64
CA GLU A 157 -4.54 8.13 8.21
C GLU A 157 -4.57 8.55 6.74
N ALA A 158 -5.14 7.72 5.85
CA ALA A 158 -5.27 8.03 4.43
C ALA A 158 -6.25 9.19 4.22
N HIS A 159 -7.40 9.16 4.90
CA HIS A 159 -8.41 10.23 4.84
C HIS A 159 -7.86 11.58 5.33
N ARG A 160 -7.09 11.59 6.43
CA ARG A 160 -6.47 12.83 6.94
C ARG A 160 -5.42 13.41 5.99
N ALA A 161 -4.78 12.57 5.18
CA ALA A 161 -3.72 12.99 4.26
C ALA A 161 -4.23 13.39 2.88
N ALA A 162 -5.39 12.88 2.47
CA ALA A 162 -5.96 13.13 1.16
C ALA A 162 -6.78 14.43 1.10
N LYS A 163 -6.82 15.05 -0.08
CA LYS A 163 -7.67 16.20 -0.37
C LYS A 163 -9.09 15.78 -0.79
N TYR A 164 -9.19 14.63 -1.43
CA TYR A 164 -10.43 14.11 -2.00
C TYR A 164 -10.76 12.72 -1.46
N ALA A 165 -12.01 12.32 -1.61
CA ALA A 165 -12.45 10.96 -1.32
C ALA A 165 -13.04 10.31 -2.58
N ALA A 166 -12.75 9.03 -2.78
CA ALA A 166 -13.40 8.19 -3.79
C ALA A 166 -14.37 7.20 -3.13
N PRO A 167 -15.34 6.62 -3.88
CA PRO A 167 -16.14 5.49 -3.41
C PRO A 167 -15.26 4.30 -2.99
N THR A 168 -15.86 3.22 -2.49
CA THR A 168 -15.06 2.08 -2.04
C THR A 168 -14.39 1.37 -3.21
N ASN A 169 -13.31 0.65 -2.92
CA ASN A 169 -12.68 -0.23 -3.92
C ASN A 169 -13.66 -1.29 -4.44
N ASN A 170 -14.56 -1.82 -3.61
CA ASN A 170 -15.61 -2.77 -3.99
C ASN A 170 -16.62 -2.18 -4.99
N ASP A 171 -16.80 -0.86 -4.99
CA ASP A 171 -17.69 -0.14 -5.90
C ASP A 171 -16.97 0.32 -7.18
N GLY A 172 -15.70 -0.04 -7.37
CA GLY A 172 -14.88 0.47 -8.47
C GLY A 172 -14.52 1.96 -8.32
N GLY A 173 -14.34 2.43 -7.07
CA GLY A 173 -14.23 3.85 -6.73
C GLY A 173 -13.19 4.65 -7.51
N VAL A 174 -12.04 4.06 -7.86
CA VAL A 174 -11.03 4.71 -8.70
C VAL A 174 -11.62 5.06 -10.08
N GLY A 175 -12.29 4.11 -10.73
CA GLY A 175 -12.89 4.31 -12.04
C GLY A 175 -14.02 5.34 -12.02
N LEU A 176 -14.87 5.30 -10.98
CA LEU A 176 -15.94 6.27 -10.80
C LEU A 176 -15.39 7.69 -10.61
N PHE A 177 -14.38 7.87 -9.76
CA PHE A 177 -13.72 9.15 -9.53
C PHE A 177 -13.11 9.69 -10.83
N LEU A 178 -12.34 8.86 -11.54
CA LEU A 178 -11.73 9.26 -12.81
C LEU A 178 -12.77 9.64 -13.87
N ASN A 179 -13.88 8.90 -13.95
CA ASN A 179 -14.95 9.21 -14.89
C ASN A 179 -15.65 10.55 -14.57
N GLU A 180 -15.79 10.89 -13.29
CA GLU A 180 -16.37 12.17 -12.88
C GLU A 180 -15.44 13.35 -13.21
N VAL A 181 -14.15 13.19 -12.95
CA VAL A 181 -13.15 14.25 -13.19
C VAL A 181 -12.90 14.47 -14.68
N TYR A 182 -12.73 13.40 -15.45
CA TYR A 182 -12.28 13.47 -16.85
C TYR A 182 -13.36 13.16 -17.88
N GLY A 183 -14.54 12.68 -17.47
CA GLY A 183 -15.67 12.46 -18.37
C GLY A 183 -15.47 11.31 -19.36
N PHE A 184 -14.97 10.16 -18.91
CA PHE A 184 -14.76 8.95 -19.76
C PHE A 184 -16.06 8.28 -20.29
N GLY A 185 -17.22 8.95 -20.17
CA GLY A 185 -18.50 8.50 -20.71
C GLY A 185 -18.71 8.97 -22.16
N ALA A 186 -18.95 8.03 -23.07
CA ALA A 186 -19.35 8.31 -24.44
C ALA A 186 -20.52 9.29 -24.51
N GLN A 187 -20.48 10.22 -25.47
CA GLN A 187 -21.65 11.02 -25.85
C GLN A 187 -22.82 10.07 -26.15
N GLY A 188 -23.84 10.04 -25.28
CA GLY A 188 -25.11 9.35 -25.58
C GLY A 188 -25.70 8.45 -24.49
N SER A 189 -24.98 8.07 -23.43
CA SER A 189 -25.56 7.25 -22.34
C SER A 189 -25.22 7.81 -20.97
N ARG A 190 -25.96 8.85 -20.56
CA ARG A 190 -26.02 9.31 -19.16
C ARG A 190 -26.77 8.28 -18.32
N ARG A 191 -26.18 7.10 -18.09
CA ARG A 191 -26.55 6.32 -16.91
C ARG A 191 -25.86 7.00 -15.75
N ALA A 192 -26.60 7.88 -15.08
CA ALA A 192 -26.13 8.73 -14.01
C ALA A 192 -25.59 7.88 -12.86
N TYR A 193 -24.27 7.68 -12.82
CA TYR A 193 -23.56 7.39 -11.58
C TYR A 193 -23.45 8.72 -10.83
N ARG A 194 -24.58 9.22 -10.31
CA ARG A 194 -24.60 10.26 -9.27
C ARG A 194 -24.28 9.56 -7.95
N VAL A 195 -23.01 9.28 -7.72
CA VAL A 195 -22.48 9.07 -6.37
C VAL A 195 -21.86 10.41 -5.97
N ALA A 196 -22.17 10.90 -4.77
CA ALA A 196 -21.74 12.19 -4.27
C ALA A 196 -20.20 12.28 -4.20
N VAL A 197 -19.56 12.75 -5.27
CA VAL A 197 -18.23 13.37 -5.24
C VAL A 197 -18.36 14.90 -5.45
N SER A 198 -19.58 15.36 -5.79
CA SER A 198 -19.92 16.77 -5.99
C SER A 198 -19.73 17.66 -4.75
N ASP A 199 -19.69 17.08 -3.55
CA ASP A 199 -19.51 17.82 -2.31
C ASP A 199 -18.03 17.89 -1.87
N CYS A 200 -17.11 17.29 -2.63
CA CYS A 200 -15.69 17.18 -2.27
C CYS A 200 -14.71 17.79 -3.29
N ILE A 201 -15.19 18.18 -4.48
CA ILE A 201 -14.34 18.77 -5.53
C ILE A 201 -14.85 20.18 -5.84
N GLU A 202 -14.58 21.13 -4.95
CA GLU A 202 -14.77 22.56 -5.23
C GLU A 202 -13.65 23.15 -6.10
N ASP A 203 -12.57 22.38 -6.34
CA ASP A 203 -11.35 22.88 -6.97
C ASP A 203 -11.36 22.72 -8.50
N THR A 204 -11.11 23.82 -9.21
CA THR A 204 -11.03 23.90 -10.67
C THR A 204 -9.79 23.21 -11.25
N ASP A 205 -8.79 22.87 -10.43
CA ASP A 205 -7.50 22.33 -10.87
C ASP A 205 -7.55 20.92 -11.48
N LEU A 206 -8.58 20.12 -11.17
CA LEU A 206 -8.74 18.75 -11.70
C LEU A 206 -9.50 18.68 -13.03
N LYS A 207 -10.18 19.75 -13.44
CA LYS A 207 -10.96 19.75 -14.67
C LYS A 207 -10.03 19.83 -15.88
N PRO A 208 -10.32 19.10 -16.99
CA PRO A 208 -9.51 19.19 -18.19
C PRO A 208 -9.44 20.65 -18.66
N THR A 209 -8.22 21.17 -18.80
CA THR A 209 -8.00 22.44 -19.51
C THR A 209 -8.42 22.23 -20.96
N ALA A 210 -9.24 23.13 -21.49
CA ALA A 210 -9.65 23.06 -22.88
C ALA A 210 -8.40 23.01 -23.76
N VAL A 211 -8.22 21.92 -24.50
CA VAL A 211 -7.15 21.82 -25.48
C VAL A 211 -7.49 22.82 -26.57
N SER A 212 -6.73 23.92 -26.66
CA SER A 212 -6.82 24.83 -27.79
C SER A 212 -6.37 24.09 -29.04
N SER A 213 -7.30 23.87 -29.97
CA SER A 213 -7.05 23.39 -31.32
C SER A 213 -6.19 24.36 -32.12
#